data_AF-A0A350LWW7-F1
#
_entry.id   AF-A0A350LWW7-F1
#
_cell.length_a   1.000
_cell.length_b   1.000
_cell.length_c   1.000
_cell.angle_alpha   90.00
_cell.angle_beta   90.00
_cell.angle_gamma   90.00
#
_symmetry.space_group_name_H-M   'P 1'
#
loop_
_entity.id
_entity.type
_entity.pdbx_description
1 polymer ?
#
loop_
_entity_poly.entity_id
_entity_poly.type
_entity_poly.pdbx_seq_one_letter_code
_entity_poly.pdbx_strand_id
1 'polypeptide(L)'
;NTAGSYAGLLLALLGASGMLLEKVGDNLVALLEQSDHLASLVFQGGRAASALGGIAGQSLLGLSLFLILPMVLTLGVVLAQRAFVLAPNKLEPRISRLNPVENAKNKFGATGLFEFAKSFAKLGLYGLLLGGFLSYRLPDMVSAVHAEAPIIGAVMGAMMIDFLILVLLITLAVGGLDYLWQHFDHLRRQRMSHKDMRDEQKQNDGDPTVKQQRRRRATELASGRMMADVPTADVVIVNPTHFAVALKWSRKPGAAPICVAKGMDHIALAIRDLARDNGV
;
A
#
# COMPACT_ATOMS: atom_id res chain seq x y z
N ASN A 1 -11.69 -4.51 -9.32
CA ASN A 1 -10.67 -4.71 -10.37
C ASN A 1 -11.40 -5.02 -11.67
N THR A 2 -11.28 -4.16 -12.70
CA THR A 2 -12.04 -4.28 -13.96
C THR A 2 -11.61 -5.48 -14.80
N ALA A 3 -10.33 -5.83 -14.83
CA ALA A 3 -9.83 -6.99 -15.57
C ALA A 3 -10.42 -8.31 -15.03
N GLY A 4 -10.51 -8.45 -13.70
CA GLY A 4 -11.14 -9.62 -13.07
C GLY A 4 -12.62 -9.77 -13.42
N SER A 5 -13.35 -8.65 -13.54
CA SER A 5 -14.76 -8.65 -13.94
C SER A 5 -14.92 -9.08 -15.40
N TYR A 6 -14.15 -8.51 -16.33
CA TYR A 6 -14.20 -8.91 -17.74
C TYR A 6 -13.74 -10.35 -17.98
N ALA A 7 -12.72 -10.82 -17.25
CA ALA A 7 -12.30 -12.22 -17.31
C ALA A 7 -13.40 -13.15 -16.82
N GLY A 8 -14.11 -12.79 -15.75
CA GLY A 8 -15.25 -13.57 -15.26
C GLY A 8 -16.43 -13.57 -16.20
N LEU A 9 -16.70 -12.45 -16.88
CA LEU A 9 -17.74 -12.39 -17.91
C LEU A 9 -17.37 -13.25 -19.12
N LEU A 10 -16.12 -13.19 -19.56
CA LEU A 10 -15.63 -14.03 -20.67
C LEU A 10 -15.71 -15.53 -20.31
N LEU A 11 -15.29 -15.92 -19.11
CA LEU A 11 -15.41 -17.31 -18.65
C LEU A 11 -16.86 -17.73 -18.46
N ALA A 12 -17.74 -16.84 -18.00
CA ALA A 12 -19.17 -17.11 -17.94
C ALA A 12 -19.75 -17.34 -19.34
N LEU A 13 -19.30 -16.57 -20.34
CA LEU A 13 -19.78 -16.68 -21.71
C LEU A 13 -19.22 -17.90 -22.46
N LEU A 14 -17.98 -18.31 -22.16
CA LEU A 14 -17.37 -19.55 -22.66
C LEU A 14 -17.89 -20.80 -21.93
N GLY A 15 -18.20 -20.68 -20.64
CA GLY A 15 -18.64 -21.77 -19.77
C GLY A 15 -20.14 -21.99 -19.77
N ALA A 16 -20.94 -20.96 -20.03
CA ALA A 16 -22.33 -21.11 -20.42
C ALA A 16 -22.32 -21.79 -21.79
N SER A 17 -22.50 -23.11 -21.83
CA SER A 17 -22.77 -23.80 -23.09
C SER A 17 -23.92 -23.07 -23.80
N GLY A 18 -23.88 -22.96 -25.13
CA GLY A 18 -24.95 -22.30 -25.90
C GLY A 18 -26.35 -22.74 -25.45
N MET A 19 -26.48 -24.00 -25.03
CA MET A 19 -27.68 -24.60 -24.44
C MET A 19 -28.24 -23.88 -23.19
N LEU A 20 -27.40 -23.31 -22.32
CA LEU A 20 -27.86 -22.57 -21.14
C LEU A 20 -28.47 -21.22 -21.54
N LEU A 21 -27.82 -20.51 -22.48
CA LEU A 21 -28.31 -19.25 -23.02
C LEU A 21 -29.55 -19.46 -23.89
N GLU A 22 -29.59 -20.51 -24.69
CA GLU A 22 -30.76 -20.94 -25.47
C GLU A 22 -31.93 -21.25 -24.55
N LYS A 23 -31.74 -22.07 -23.49
CA LYS A 23 -32.81 -22.37 -22.53
C LYS A 23 -33.32 -21.13 -21.79
N VAL A 24 -32.43 -20.21 -21.41
CA VAL A 24 -32.85 -18.93 -20.81
C VAL A 24 -33.60 -18.09 -21.83
N GLY A 25 -33.14 -18.05 -23.08
CA GLY A 25 -33.79 -17.38 -24.20
C GLY A 25 -35.20 -17.92 -24.45
N ASP A 26 -35.34 -19.24 -24.60
CA ASP A 26 -36.60 -19.94 -24.80
C ASP A 26 -37.57 -19.68 -23.64
N ASN A 27 -37.08 -19.72 -22.40
CA ASN A 27 -37.88 -19.40 -21.23
C ASN A 27 -38.36 -17.94 -21.24
N LEU A 28 -37.51 -16.98 -21.63
CA LEU A 28 -37.87 -15.57 -21.70
C LEU A 28 -38.84 -15.28 -22.86
N VAL A 29 -38.64 -15.90 -24.02
CA VAL A 29 -39.55 -15.81 -25.16
C VAL A 29 -40.90 -16.41 -24.80
N ALA A 30 -40.93 -17.59 -24.16
CA ALA A 30 -42.17 -18.19 -23.69
C ALA A 30 -42.90 -17.31 -22.67
N LEU A 31 -42.19 -16.62 -21.78
CA LEU A 31 -42.78 -15.65 -20.84
C LEU A 31 -43.36 -14.42 -21.55
N LEU A 32 -42.75 -13.99 -22.66
CA LEU A 32 -43.22 -12.86 -23.46
C LEU A 32 -44.40 -13.24 -24.37
N GLU A 33 -44.31 -14.36 -25.09
CA GLU A 33 -45.35 -14.82 -26.01
C GLU A 33 -46.62 -15.26 -25.28
N GLN A 34 -46.47 -15.83 -24.08
CA GLN A 34 -47.60 -16.34 -23.31
C GLN A 34 -48.03 -15.37 -22.19
N SER A 35 -47.61 -14.09 -22.23
CA SER A 35 -47.85 -13.13 -21.16
C SER A 35 -49.33 -13.01 -20.77
N ASP A 36 -50.23 -12.96 -21.76
CA ASP A 36 -51.68 -12.80 -21.54
C ASP A 36 -52.31 -14.06 -20.94
N HIS A 37 -51.87 -15.24 -21.39
CA HIS A 37 -52.31 -16.52 -20.85
C HIS A 37 -51.76 -16.76 -19.44
N LEU A 38 -50.51 -16.39 -19.20
CA LEU A 38 -49.85 -16.52 -17.91
C LEU A 38 -50.45 -15.55 -16.87
N ALA A 39 -50.80 -14.33 -17.28
CA ALA A 39 -51.47 -13.36 -16.40
C ALA A 39 -52.81 -13.91 -15.88
N SER A 40 -53.69 -14.38 -16.78
CA SER A 40 -54.98 -14.95 -16.38
C SER A 40 -54.84 -16.19 -15.47
N LEU A 41 -53.87 -17.06 -15.74
CA LEU A 41 -53.58 -18.25 -14.93
C LEU A 41 -53.03 -17.89 -13.54
N VAL A 42 -52.20 -16.86 -13.41
CA VAL A 42 -51.67 -16.38 -12.11
C VAL A 42 -52.78 -15.84 -11.23
N PHE A 43 -53.72 -15.08 -11.81
CA PHE A 43 -54.82 -14.49 -11.05
C PHE A 43 -55.94 -15.49 -10.72
N GLN A 44 -56.02 -16.63 -11.41
CA GLN A 44 -57.09 -17.62 -11.23
C GLN A 44 -56.66 -18.91 -10.49
N GLY A 45 -55.36 -19.22 -10.31
CA GLY A 45 -54.95 -20.43 -9.59
C GLY A 45 -53.49 -20.49 -9.09
N GLY A 46 -53.29 -20.98 -7.87
CA GLY A 46 -51.97 -21.06 -7.21
C GLY A 46 -50.95 -22.01 -7.86
N ARG A 47 -51.38 -22.96 -8.70
CA ARG A 47 -50.48 -23.89 -9.42
C ARG A 47 -49.73 -23.23 -10.58
N ALA A 48 -50.31 -22.19 -11.20
CA ALA A 48 -49.64 -21.41 -12.24
C ALA A 48 -48.52 -20.55 -11.67
N ALA A 49 -48.70 -20.03 -10.45
CA ALA A 49 -47.65 -19.29 -9.73
C ALA A 49 -46.41 -20.16 -9.45
N SER A 50 -46.59 -21.46 -9.13
CA SER A 50 -45.45 -22.38 -8.96
C SER A 50 -44.72 -22.73 -10.26
N ALA A 51 -45.43 -22.83 -11.39
CA ALA A 51 -44.82 -23.09 -12.69
C ALA A 51 -43.99 -21.89 -13.18
N LEU A 52 -44.53 -20.68 -13.02
CA LEU A 52 -43.81 -19.43 -13.28
C LEU A 52 -42.62 -19.24 -12.34
N GLY A 53 -42.77 -19.57 -11.05
CA GLY A 53 -41.67 -19.60 -10.09
C GLY A 53 -40.55 -20.56 -10.51
N GLY A 54 -40.90 -21.71 -11.10
CA GLY A 54 -39.95 -22.67 -11.66
C GLY A 54 -39.18 -22.12 -12.86
N ILE A 55 -39.88 -21.53 -13.83
CA ILE A 55 -39.27 -20.91 -15.03
C ILE A 55 -38.38 -19.72 -14.65
N ALA A 56 -38.87 -18.86 -13.75
CA ALA A 56 -38.11 -17.72 -13.23
C ALA A 56 -36.88 -18.20 -12.45
N GLY A 57 -37.02 -19.23 -11.61
CA GLY A 57 -35.91 -19.81 -10.85
C GLY A 57 -34.84 -20.43 -11.74
N GLN A 58 -35.23 -21.17 -12.78
CA GLN A 58 -34.29 -21.73 -13.76
C GLN A 58 -33.57 -20.64 -14.56
N SER A 59 -34.30 -19.58 -14.94
CA SER A 59 -33.73 -18.44 -15.66
C SER A 59 -32.75 -17.66 -14.78
N LEU A 60 -33.10 -17.43 -13.50
CA LEU A 60 -32.20 -16.83 -12.50
C LEU A 60 -30.95 -17.67 -12.27
N LEU A 61 -31.09 -18.99 -12.16
CA LEU A 61 -29.95 -19.90 -12.01
C LEU A 61 -29.05 -19.88 -13.26
N GLY A 62 -29.63 -19.84 -14.46
CA GLY A 62 -28.86 -19.70 -15.71
C GLY A 62 -28.09 -18.39 -15.80
N LEU A 63 -28.72 -17.27 -15.41
CA LEU A 63 -28.09 -15.96 -15.38
C LEU A 63 -27.10 -15.77 -14.21
N SER A 64 -27.22 -16.58 -13.14
CA SER A 64 -26.37 -16.47 -11.96
C SER A 64 -24.88 -16.63 -12.29
N LEU A 65 -24.54 -17.42 -13.31
CA LEU A 65 -23.16 -17.61 -13.75
C LEU A 65 -22.50 -16.29 -14.19
N PHE A 66 -23.26 -15.43 -14.87
CA PHE A 66 -22.83 -14.11 -15.32
C PHE A 66 -22.70 -13.09 -14.18
N LEU A 67 -23.20 -13.39 -12.99
CA LEU A 67 -23.02 -12.57 -11.78
C LEU A 67 -21.91 -13.12 -10.88
N ILE A 68 -21.92 -14.42 -10.63
CA ILE A 68 -21.04 -15.08 -9.65
C ILE A 68 -19.61 -15.13 -10.17
N LEU A 69 -19.36 -15.50 -11.43
CA LEU A 69 -17.99 -15.61 -11.95
C LEU A 69 -17.24 -14.27 -11.95
N PRO A 70 -17.80 -13.16 -12.46
CA PRO A 70 -17.17 -11.84 -12.35
C PRO A 70 -16.94 -11.42 -10.91
N MET A 71 -17.89 -11.70 -10.00
CA MET A 71 -17.76 -11.39 -8.59
C MET A 71 -16.58 -12.12 -7.95
N VAL A 72 -16.54 -13.46 -8.11
CA VAL A 72 -15.50 -14.31 -7.53
C VAL A 72 -14.13 -13.96 -8.07
N LEU A 73 -13.98 -13.77 -9.39
CA LEU A 73 -12.70 -13.38 -9.97
C LEU A 73 -12.27 -11.98 -9.57
N THR A 74 -13.21 -11.02 -9.51
CA THR A 74 -12.88 -9.67 -9.04
C THR A 74 -12.39 -9.69 -7.60
N LEU A 75 -13.07 -10.45 -6.73
CA LEU A 75 -12.68 -10.61 -5.33
C LEU A 75 -11.33 -11.32 -5.21
N GLY A 76 -11.12 -12.41 -5.96
CA GLY A 76 -9.88 -13.15 -6.00
C GLY A 76 -8.69 -12.29 -6.40
N VAL A 77 -8.84 -11.43 -7.42
CA VAL A 77 -7.77 -10.51 -7.84
C VAL A 77 -7.49 -9.45 -6.77
N VAL A 78 -8.52 -8.90 -6.12
CA VAL A 78 -8.34 -7.92 -5.02
C VAL A 78 -7.58 -8.55 -3.84
N LEU A 79 -7.92 -9.79 -3.48
CA LEU A 79 -7.23 -10.55 -2.44
C LEU A 79 -5.78 -10.86 -2.84
N ALA A 80 -5.55 -11.29 -4.08
CA ALA A 80 -4.20 -11.58 -4.60
C ALA A 80 -3.29 -10.34 -4.62
N GLN A 81 -3.84 -9.17 -4.91
CA GLN A 81 -3.12 -7.89 -4.89
C GLN A 81 -2.80 -7.39 -3.46
N ARG A 82 -3.13 -8.16 -2.41
CA ARG A 82 -2.97 -7.81 -0.99
C ARG A 82 -3.61 -6.46 -0.64
N ALA A 83 -4.66 -6.08 -1.36
CA ALA A 83 -5.34 -4.80 -1.16
C ALA A 83 -6.28 -4.79 0.06
N PHE A 84 -6.50 -5.96 0.68
CA PHE A 84 -7.35 -6.06 1.86
C PHE A 84 -6.57 -5.71 3.13
N VAL A 85 -6.65 -4.44 3.53
CA VAL A 85 -6.12 -3.95 4.81
C VAL A 85 -7.30 -3.52 5.68
N LEU A 86 -7.59 -4.30 6.72
CA LEU A 86 -8.52 -3.89 7.78
C LEU A 86 -7.87 -2.77 8.59
N ALA A 87 -8.33 -1.53 8.36
CA ALA A 87 -7.85 -0.35 9.08
C ALA A 87 -9.04 0.34 9.79
N PRO A 88 -9.47 -0.15 10.96
CA PRO A 88 -10.60 0.41 11.71
C PRO A 88 -10.45 1.91 11.98
N ASN A 89 -9.22 2.35 12.28
CA ASN A 89 -8.89 3.76 12.53
C ASN A 89 -9.14 4.68 11.32
N LYS A 90 -9.26 4.14 10.10
CA LYS A 90 -9.60 4.94 8.91
C LYS A 90 -11.09 5.20 8.75
N LEU A 91 -11.96 4.46 9.47
CA LEU A 91 -13.42 4.64 9.50
C LEU A 91 -13.85 5.82 10.38
N GLU A 92 -12.95 6.36 11.20
CA GLU A 92 -13.23 7.54 12.00
C GLU A 92 -13.50 8.78 11.10
N PRO A 93 -14.61 9.50 11.32
CA PRO A 93 -14.87 10.74 10.60
C PRO A 93 -13.88 11.83 11.04
N ARG A 94 -12.91 12.13 10.18
CA ARG A 94 -11.92 13.20 10.41
C ARG A 94 -12.30 14.44 9.61
N ILE A 95 -12.67 15.52 10.30
CA ILE A 95 -13.06 16.82 9.70
C ILE A 95 -11.92 17.40 8.84
N SER A 96 -10.67 17.10 9.18
CA SER A 96 -9.50 17.50 8.38
C SER A 96 -9.50 16.95 6.94
N ARG A 97 -10.21 15.84 6.65
CA ARG A 97 -10.36 15.32 5.29
C ARG A 97 -11.36 16.11 4.42
N LEU A 98 -12.18 16.97 5.04
CA LEU A 98 -13.20 17.78 4.36
C LEU A 98 -12.67 19.15 3.93
N ASN A 99 -11.37 19.44 4.03
CA ASN A 99 -10.82 20.73 3.62
C ASN A 99 -11.00 20.94 2.09
N PRO A 100 -11.82 21.91 1.66
CA PRO A 100 -12.10 22.13 0.24
C PRO A 100 -10.89 22.72 -0.50
N VAL A 101 -10.05 23.51 0.17
CA VAL A 101 -8.87 24.16 -0.42
C VAL A 101 -7.81 23.12 -0.77
N GLU A 102 -7.57 22.18 0.15
CA GLU A 102 -6.58 21.11 -0.05
C GLU A 102 -7.06 20.10 -1.11
N ASN A 103 -8.36 19.77 -1.12
CA ASN A 103 -8.95 18.97 -2.20
C ASN A 103 -8.87 19.67 -3.56
N ALA A 104 -9.11 20.99 -3.63
CA ALA A 104 -8.97 21.76 -4.85
C ALA A 104 -7.52 21.78 -5.35
N LYS A 105 -6.54 21.98 -4.46
CA LYS A 105 -5.11 21.91 -4.80
C LYS A 105 -4.71 20.53 -5.31
N ASN A 106 -5.26 19.46 -4.74
CA ASN A 106 -4.98 18.10 -5.20
C ASN A 106 -5.64 17.78 -6.55
N LYS A 107 -6.86 18.28 -6.82
CA LYS A 107 -7.58 18.08 -8.09
C LYS A 107 -7.06 18.95 -9.24
N PHE A 108 -6.78 20.22 -8.99
CA PHE A 108 -6.37 21.19 -10.01
C PHE A 108 -4.86 21.51 -9.99
N GLY A 109 -4.10 20.91 -9.08
CA GLY A 109 -2.64 20.99 -9.09
C GLY A 109 -1.99 20.04 -10.10
N ALA A 110 -0.66 20.07 -10.18
CA ALA A 110 0.11 19.25 -11.13
C ALA A 110 -0.20 17.75 -11.05
N THR A 111 -0.37 17.22 -9.84
CA THR A 111 -0.72 15.79 -9.63
C THR A 111 -2.10 15.46 -10.19
N GLY A 112 -3.10 16.30 -9.92
CA GLY A 112 -4.47 16.09 -10.41
C GLY A 112 -4.56 16.19 -11.92
N LEU A 113 -3.89 17.18 -12.51
CA LEU A 113 -3.84 17.35 -13.97
C LEU A 113 -3.13 16.17 -14.66
N PHE A 114 -2.06 15.63 -14.05
CA PHE A 114 -1.37 14.44 -14.55
C PHE A 114 -2.27 13.18 -14.50
N GLU A 115 -2.96 12.92 -13.39
CA GLU A 115 -3.89 11.79 -13.29
C GLU A 115 -5.10 11.94 -14.24
N PHE A 116 -5.57 13.17 -14.45
CA PHE A 116 -6.58 13.48 -15.45
C PHE A 116 -6.08 13.17 -16.86
N ALA A 117 -4.92 13.69 -17.26
CA ALA A 117 -4.34 13.43 -18.58
C ALA A 117 -4.14 11.93 -18.82
N LYS A 118 -3.67 11.20 -17.80
CA LYS A 118 -3.52 9.74 -17.86
C LYS A 118 -4.87 9.04 -18.07
N SER A 119 -5.90 9.44 -17.33
CA SER A 119 -7.25 8.86 -17.44
C SER A 119 -7.92 9.20 -18.77
N PHE A 120 -7.74 10.43 -19.26
CA PHE A 120 -8.20 10.88 -20.56
C PHE A 120 -7.54 10.10 -21.70
N ALA A 121 -6.21 9.91 -21.64
CA ALA A 121 -5.48 9.10 -22.62
C ALA A 121 -5.96 7.65 -22.66
N LYS A 122 -6.24 7.04 -21.50
CA LYS A 122 -6.84 5.70 -21.44
C LYS A 122 -8.20 5.68 -22.10
N LEU A 123 -9.08 6.61 -21.75
CA LEU A 123 -10.42 6.68 -22.33
C LEU A 123 -10.36 6.86 -23.85
N GLY A 124 -9.46 7.72 -24.34
CA GLY A 124 -9.20 7.89 -25.77
C GLY A 124 -8.72 6.59 -26.43
N LEU A 125 -7.80 5.85 -25.79
CA LEU A 125 -7.34 4.55 -26.27
C LEU A 125 -8.48 3.53 -26.32
N TYR A 126 -9.31 3.45 -25.28
CA TYR A 126 -10.52 2.60 -25.29
C TYR A 126 -11.47 2.98 -26.43
N GLY A 127 -11.76 4.27 -26.59
CA GLY A 127 -12.64 4.76 -27.65
C GLY A 127 -12.12 4.44 -29.05
N LEU A 128 -10.81 4.60 -29.28
CA LEU A 128 -10.18 4.27 -30.57
C LEU A 128 -10.21 2.77 -30.87
N LEU A 129 -9.80 1.93 -29.90
CA LEU A 129 -9.72 0.48 -30.12
C LEU A 129 -11.11 -0.15 -30.24
N LEU A 130 -12.05 0.22 -29.37
CA LEU A 130 -13.42 -0.28 -29.43
C LEU A 130 -14.19 0.30 -30.62
N GLY A 131 -13.98 1.58 -30.94
CA GLY A 131 -14.55 2.20 -32.14
C GLY A 131 -14.03 1.55 -33.43
N GLY A 132 -12.73 1.25 -33.49
CA GLY A 132 -12.13 0.51 -34.60
C GLY A 132 -12.68 -0.91 -34.72
N PHE A 133 -12.80 -1.64 -33.61
CA PHE A 133 -13.43 -2.96 -33.58
C PHE A 133 -14.88 -2.93 -34.06
N LEU A 134 -15.67 -1.97 -33.57
CA LEU A 134 -17.07 -1.83 -33.96
C LEU A 134 -17.21 -1.49 -35.44
N SER A 135 -16.34 -0.61 -35.97
CA SER A 135 -16.29 -0.28 -37.39
C SER A 135 -15.93 -1.49 -38.26
N TYR A 136 -14.99 -2.32 -37.78
CA TYR A 136 -14.58 -3.55 -38.47
C TYR A 136 -15.69 -4.62 -38.48
N ARG A 137 -16.43 -4.77 -37.37
CA ARG A 137 -17.56 -5.71 -37.23
C ARG A 137 -18.89 -5.18 -37.76
N LEU A 138 -18.96 -3.91 -38.17
CA LEU A 138 -20.19 -3.28 -38.64
C LEU A 138 -20.85 -4.02 -39.83
N PRO A 139 -20.10 -4.52 -40.84
CA PRO A 139 -20.69 -5.32 -41.92
C PRO A 139 -21.32 -6.64 -41.43
N ASP A 140 -20.69 -7.29 -40.45
CA ASP A 140 -21.21 -8.53 -39.85
C ASP A 140 -22.53 -8.26 -39.10
N MET A 141 -22.59 -7.13 -38.37
CA MET A 141 -23.80 -6.68 -37.67
C MET A 141 -24.95 -6.35 -38.62
N VAL A 142 -24.67 -5.68 -39.74
CA VAL A 142 -25.68 -5.37 -40.77
C VAL A 142 -26.17 -6.64 -41.48
N SER A 143 -25.26 -7.58 -41.73
CA SER A 143 -25.60 -8.87 -42.36
C SER A 143 -26.49 -9.72 -41.44
N ALA A 144 -26.26 -9.66 -40.13
CA ALA A 144 -27.07 -10.39 -39.14
C ALA A 144 -28.54 -9.94 -39.12
N VAL A 145 -28.87 -8.70 -39.50
CA VAL A 145 -30.27 -8.21 -39.58
C VAL A 145 -31.11 -9.01 -40.59
N HIS A 146 -30.47 -9.60 -41.60
CA HIS A 146 -31.12 -10.35 -42.66
C HIS A 146 -31.02 -11.87 -42.48
N ALA A 147 -30.40 -12.33 -41.38
CA ALA A 147 -30.18 -13.74 -41.11
C ALA A 147 -31.37 -14.39 -40.38
N GLU A 148 -31.46 -15.71 -40.44
CA GLU A 148 -32.46 -16.46 -39.67
C GLU A 148 -32.13 -16.45 -38.16
N ALA A 149 -33.16 -16.50 -37.31
CA ALA A 149 -33.05 -16.38 -35.85
C ALA A 149 -31.92 -17.21 -35.18
N PRO A 150 -31.71 -18.51 -35.51
CA PRO A 150 -30.63 -19.29 -34.89
C PRO A 150 -29.22 -18.84 -35.33
N ILE A 151 -29.08 -18.31 -36.55
CA ILE A 151 -27.80 -17.81 -37.09
C ILE A 151 -27.43 -16.50 -36.39
N ILE A 152 -28.42 -15.64 -36.11
CA ILE A 152 -28.22 -14.37 -35.39
C ILE A 152 -27.58 -14.62 -34.02
N GLY A 153 -28.09 -15.59 -33.25
CA GLY A 153 -27.58 -15.91 -31.92
C GLY A 153 -26.11 -16.35 -31.93
N ALA A 154 -25.74 -17.22 -32.88
CA ALA A 154 -24.37 -17.71 -33.02
C ALA A 154 -23.40 -16.58 -33.41
N VAL A 155 -23.76 -15.74 -34.39
CA VAL A 155 -22.93 -14.63 -34.86
C VAL A 155 -22.78 -13.56 -33.78
N MET A 156 -23.87 -13.18 -33.10
CA MET A 156 -23.83 -12.23 -31.98
C MET A 156 -23.01 -12.77 -30.82
N GLY A 157 -23.15 -14.05 -30.47
CA GLY A 157 -22.37 -14.70 -29.43
C GLY A 157 -20.86 -14.67 -29.71
N ALA A 158 -20.46 -15.05 -30.93
CA ALA A 158 -19.06 -14.98 -31.35
C ALA A 158 -18.51 -13.55 -31.31
N MET A 159 -19.28 -12.56 -31.78
CA MET A 159 -18.92 -11.15 -31.68
C MET A 159 -18.76 -10.67 -30.22
N MET A 160 -19.63 -11.13 -29.31
CA MET A 160 -19.51 -10.82 -27.88
C MET A 160 -18.26 -11.43 -27.25
N ILE A 161 -17.89 -12.66 -27.63
CA ILE A 161 -16.64 -13.29 -27.19
C ILE A 161 -15.44 -12.47 -27.65
N ASP A 162 -15.38 -12.14 -28.95
CA ASP A 162 -14.29 -11.35 -29.51
C ASP A 162 -14.18 -9.96 -28.86
N PHE A 163 -15.33 -9.33 -28.62
CA PHE A 163 -15.39 -8.04 -27.92
C PHE A 163 -14.86 -8.16 -26.49
N LEU A 164 -15.28 -9.16 -25.72
CA LEU A 164 -14.81 -9.37 -24.36
C LEU A 164 -13.31 -9.72 -24.30
N ILE A 165 -12.80 -10.50 -25.26
CA ILE A 165 -11.36 -10.78 -25.38
C ILE A 165 -10.60 -9.48 -25.62
N LEU A 166 -11.05 -8.64 -26.56
CA LEU A 166 -10.42 -7.36 -26.85
C LEU A 166 -10.43 -6.45 -25.63
N VAL A 167 -11.57 -6.28 -24.97
CA VAL A 167 -11.71 -5.45 -23.76
C VAL A 167 -10.80 -5.98 -22.65
N LEU A 168 -10.74 -7.30 -22.45
CA LEU A 168 -9.88 -7.93 -21.45
C LEU A 168 -8.40 -7.64 -21.74
N LEU A 169 -7.95 -7.80 -22.99
CA LEU A 169 -6.57 -7.52 -23.39
C LEU A 169 -6.20 -6.05 -23.18
N ILE A 170 -7.07 -5.11 -23.58
CA ILE A 170 -6.87 -3.68 -23.36
C ILE A 170 -6.78 -3.39 -21.86
N THR A 171 -7.71 -3.94 -21.06
CA THR A 171 -7.75 -3.72 -19.62
C THR A 171 -6.52 -4.29 -18.93
N LEU A 172 -6.02 -5.45 -19.34
CA LEU A 172 -4.80 -6.06 -18.83
C LEU A 172 -3.56 -5.23 -19.21
N ALA A 173 -3.45 -4.78 -20.45
CA ALA A 173 -2.32 -3.97 -20.91
C ALA A 173 -2.26 -2.62 -20.18
N VAL A 174 -3.38 -1.89 -20.18
CA VAL A 174 -3.48 -0.56 -19.54
C VAL A 174 -3.37 -0.68 -18.02
N GLY A 175 -4.10 -1.61 -17.41
CA GLY A 175 -4.10 -1.84 -15.97
C GLY A 175 -2.77 -2.36 -15.46
N GLY A 176 -2.08 -3.20 -16.24
CA GLY A 176 -0.73 -3.67 -15.95
C GLY A 176 0.28 -2.53 -15.95
N LEU A 177 0.25 -1.66 -16.96
CA LEU A 177 1.13 -0.49 -17.03
C LEU A 177 0.88 0.50 -15.89
N ASP A 178 -0.38 0.75 -15.55
CA ASP A 178 -0.75 1.54 -14.37
C ASP A 178 -0.23 0.93 -13.08
N TYR A 179 -0.39 -0.39 -12.92
CA TYR A 179 0.03 -1.09 -11.71
C TYR A 179 1.55 -1.00 -11.53
N LEU A 180 2.31 -1.21 -12.59
CA LEU A 180 3.77 -1.04 -12.57
C LEU A 180 4.15 0.38 -12.18
N TRP A 181 3.53 1.39 -12.80
CA TRP A 181 3.78 2.79 -12.46
C TRP A 181 3.47 3.08 -10.98
N GLN A 182 2.32 2.62 -10.48
CA GLN A 182 1.94 2.79 -9.08
C GLN A 182 2.89 2.07 -8.13
N HIS A 183 3.37 0.88 -8.49
CA HIS A 183 4.34 0.14 -7.69
C HIS A 183 5.69 0.89 -7.60
N PHE A 184 6.20 1.38 -8.73
CA PHE A 184 7.41 2.20 -8.76
C PHE A 184 7.25 3.50 -7.99
N ASP A 185 6.12 4.19 -8.14
CA ASP A 185 5.85 5.43 -7.41
C ASP A 185 5.71 5.18 -5.91
N HIS A 186 5.06 4.08 -5.50
CA HIS A 186 4.96 3.67 -4.11
C HIS A 186 6.33 3.43 -3.48
N LEU A 187 7.19 2.64 -4.15
CA LEU A 187 8.58 2.42 -3.72
C LEU A 187 9.39 3.72 -3.70
N ARG A 188 9.15 4.63 -4.65
CA ARG A 188 9.79 5.95 -4.68
C ARG A 188 9.39 6.80 -3.49
N ARG A 189 8.11 6.82 -3.12
CA ARG A 189 7.60 7.58 -1.96
C ARG A 189 8.05 6.99 -0.62
N GLN A 190 8.33 5.70 -0.57
CA GLN A 190 8.86 5.04 0.64
C GLN A 190 10.38 5.20 0.81
N ARG A 191 11.10 5.74 -0.18
CA ARG A 191 12.52 6.02 -0.01
C ARG A 191 12.73 7.16 0.97
N MET A 192 13.58 6.91 1.97
CA MET A 192 14.04 7.95 2.88
C MET A 192 14.87 8.98 2.13
N SER A 193 14.61 10.26 2.38
CA SER A 193 15.48 11.32 1.88
C SER A 193 16.80 11.34 2.66
N HIS A 194 17.82 12.00 2.12
CA HIS A 194 19.06 12.26 2.86
C HIS A 194 18.83 12.99 4.18
N LYS A 195 17.77 13.81 4.25
CA LYS A 195 17.38 14.50 5.47
C LYS A 195 16.78 13.51 6.46
N ASP A 196 15.86 12.66 6.02
CA ASP A 196 15.20 11.66 6.88
C ASP A 196 16.23 10.68 7.47
N MET A 197 17.20 10.22 6.66
CA MET A 197 18.29 9.37 7.16
C MET A 197 19.14 10.06 8.24
N ARG A 198 19.46 11.35 8.06
CA ARG A 198 20.22 12.12 9.06
C ARG A 198 19.41 12.34 10.33
N ASP A 199 18.12 12.62 10.19
CA ASP A 199 17.23 12.87 11.32
C ASP A 199 16.96 11.57 12.10
N GLU A 200 16.82 10.43 11.42
CA GLU A 200 16.69 9.10 12.03
C GLU A 200 17.98 8.70 12.77
N GLN A 201 19.16 8.96 12.17
CA GLN A 201 20.44 8.75 12.83
C GLN A 201 20.59 9.62 14.09
N LYS A 202 20.15 10.89 14.04
CA LYS A 202 20.12 11.77 15.23
C LYS A 202 19.12 11.31 16.30
N GLN A 203 17.98 10.72 15.92
CA GLN A 203 16.99 10.21 16.87
C GLN A 203 17.47 8.91 17.54
N ASN A 204 18.09 8.00 16.77
CA ASN A 204 18.57 6.72 17.29
C ASN A 204 19.86 6.86 18.11
N ASP A 205 20.86 7.57 17.58
CA ASP A 205 22.18 7.69 18.23
C ASP A 205 22.31 8.94 19.13
N GLY A 206 21.31 9.82 19.09
CA GLY A 206 21.35 11.14 19.71
C GLY A 206 22.16 12.17 18.89
N ASP A 207 22.01 13.44 19.23
CA ASP A 207 22.80 14.49 18.58
C ASP A 207 24.30 14.31 18.91
N PRO A 208 25.19 14.18 17.90
CA PRO A 208 26.61 14.02 18.12
C PRO A 208 27.22 15.18 18.94
N THR A 209 26.68 16.39 18.82
CA THR A 209 27.12 17.55 19.62
C THR A 209 26.80 17.34 21.10
N VAL A 210 25.60 16.85 21.42
CA VAL A 210 25.18 16.54 22.79
C VAL A 210 25.99 15.38 23.38
N LYS A 211 26.28 14.35 22.58
CA LYS A 211 27.16 13.24 22.98
C LYS A 211 28.58 13.72 23.30
N GLN A 212 29.13 14.61 22.48
CA GLN A 212 30.46 15.21 22.73
C GLN A 212 30.44 16.12 23.96
N GLN A 213 29.42 16.96 24.13
CA GLN A 213 29.27 17.83 25.30
C GLN A 213 29.18 17.01 26.59
N ARG A 214 28.39 15.93 26.60
CA ARG A 214 28.28 15.03 27.75
C ARG A 214 29.62 14.39 28.09
N ARG A 215 30.39 13.98 27.07
CA ARG A 215 31.74 13.42 27.27
C ARG A 215 32.71 14.44 27.86
N ARG A 216 32.73 15.67 27.33
CA ARG A 216 33.58 16.76 27.85
C ARG A 216 33.25 17.07 29.32
N ARG A 217 31.96 17.25 29.64
CA ARG A 217 31.51 17.53 31.01
C ARG A 217 31.82 16.39 31.98
N ALA A 218 31.72 15.14 31.54
CA ALA A 218 32.11 13.98 32.35
C ALA A 218 33.62 13.98 32.65
N THR A 219 34.45 14.31 31.67
CA THR A 219 35.90 14.44 31.86
C THR A 219 36.23 15.60 32.81
N GLU A 220 35.62 16.77 32.65
CA GLU A 220 35.81 17.92 33.54
C GLU A 220 35.43 17.61 35.00
N LEU A 221 34.29 16.94 35.23
CA LEU A 221 33.86 16.53 36.57
C LEU A 221 34.81 15.49 37.18
N ALA A 222 35.27 14.52 36.38
CA ALA A 222 36.23 13.52 36.83
C ALA A 222 37.58 14.15 37.22
N SER A 223 38.09 15.06 36.39
CA SER A 223 39.30 15.83 36.68
C SER A 223 39.13 16.71 37.92
N GLY A 224 37.98 17.38 38.09
CA GLY A 224 37.72 18.19 39.28
C GLY A 224 37.70 17.37 40.57
N ARG A 225 37.04 16.21 40.58
CA ARG A 225 37.05 15.28 41.73
C ARG A 225 38.46 14.76 42.02
N MET A 226 39.18 14.36 40.98
CA MET A 226 40.56 13.90 41.09
C MET A 226 41.46 14.96 41.75
N MET A 227 41.32 16.23 41.38
CA MET A 227 42.07 17.32 42.01
C MET A 227 41.67 17.55 43.46
N ALA A 228 40.39 17.41 43.80
CA ALA A 228 39.91 17.52 45.19
C ALA A 228 40.44 16.42 46.12
N ASP A 229 40.84 15.27 45.57
CA ASP A 229 41.41 14.16 46.34
C ASP A 229 42.92 14.31 46.60
N VAL A 230 43.61 15.22 45.89
CA VAL A 230 45.06 15.47 46.01
C VAL A 230 45.49 15.83 47.44
N PRO A 231 44.79 16.74 48.18
CA PRO A 231 45.15 17.07 49.55
C PRO A 231 45.03 15.90 50.54
N THR A 232 44.35 14.82 50.14
CA THR A 232 44.19 13.63 50.98
C THR A 232 45.26 12.56 50.75
N ALA A 233 46.18 12.80 49.82
CA ALA A 233 47.30 11.92 49.53
C ALA A 233 48.36 12.02 50.64
N ASP A 234 49.12 10.94 50.81
CA ASP A 234 50.25 10.91 51.76
C ASP A 234 51.58 11.21 51.06
N VAL A 235 51.66 10.98 49.74
CA VAL A 235 52.82 11.36 48.92
C VAL A 235 52.40 11.65 47.48
N VAL A 236 53.12 12.54 46.82
CA VAL A 236 53.05 12.74 45.37
C VAL A 236 54.37 12.36 44.71
N ILE A 237 54.33 11.37 43.83
CA ILE A 237 55.47 10.95 43.02
C ILE A 237 55.45 11.76 41.74
N VAL A 238 56.52 12.51 41.48
CA VAL A 238 56.66 13.38 40.30
C VAL A 238 57.78 12.91 39.40
N ASN A 239 57.52 12.87 38.10
CA ASN A 239 58.53 12.94 37.06
C ASN A 239 58.64 14.43 36.67
N PRO A 240 59.82 15.06 36.77
CA PRO A 240 59.99 16.52 36.75
C PRO A 240 59.20 17.30 35.69
N THR A 241 58.98 16.71 34.52
CA THR A 241 58.34 17.38 33.38
C THR A 241 57.06 16.70 32.86
N HIS A 242 56.76 15.45 33.22
CA HIS A 242 55.75 14.67 32.47
C HIS A 242 54.64 14.02 33.28
N PHE A 243 54.88 13.64 34.54
CA PHE A 243 53.91 12.85 35.30
C PHE A 243 53.86 13.27 36.75
N ALA A 244 52.67 13.28 37.33
CA ALA A 244 52.48 13.33 38.78
C ALA A 244 51.45 12.27 39.19
N VAL A 245 51.74 11.53 40.23
CA VAL A 245 50.88 10.47 40.79
C VAL A 245 50.79 10.66 42.30
N ALA A 246 49.58 10.97 42.79
CA ALA A 246 49.29 11.11 44.20
C ALA A 246 48.79 9.78 44.77
N LEU A 247 49.46 9.29 45.81
CA LEU A 247 49.18 8.01 46.45
C LEU A 247 48.74 8.22 47.91
N LYS A 248 47.77 7.41 48.33
CA LYS A 248 47.25 7.36 49.69
C LYS A 248 47.41 5.97 50.28
N TRP A 249 47.98 5.88 51.46
CA TRP A 249 48.11 4.64 52.23
C TRP A 249 46.96 4.47 53.21
N SER A 250 46.53 3.22 53.36
CA SER A 250 45.67 2.83 54.46
C SER A 250 46.52 2.50 55.68
N ARG A 251 46.05 2.88 56.87
CA ARG A 251 46.69 2.53 58.15
C ARG A 251 46.52 1.04 58.53
N LYS A 252 45.78 0.26 57.74
CA LYS A 252 45.60 -1.17 57.95
C LYS A 252 46.84 -1.96 57.49
N PRO A 253 47.34 -2.92 58.29
CA PRO A 253 48.50 -3.74 57.90
C PRO A 253 48.25 -4.48 56.57
N GLY A 254 49.24 -4.47 55.67
CA GLY A 254 49.22 -5.21 54.41
C GLY A 254 48.45 -4.57 53.25
N ALA A 255 47.95 -3.33 53.38
CA ALA A 255 47.23 -2.66 52.30
C ALA A 255 48.18 -1.93 51.32
N ALA A 256 48.00 -2.16 50.01
CA ALA A 256 48.70 -1.41 48.96
C ALA A 256 48.21 0.05 48.87
N PRO A 257 49.07 1.00 48.47
CA PRO A 257 48.67 2.38 48.26
C PRO A 257 47.64 2.49 47.13
N ILE A 258 46.69 3.41 47.31
CA ILE A 258 45.65 3.73 46.32
C ILE A 258 46.06 5.00 45.59
N CYS A 259 46.01 4.96 44.26
CA CYS A 259 46.21 6.15 43.43
C CYS A 259 44.96 7.03 43.49
N VAL A 260 45.06 8.17 44.15
CA VAL A 260 43.96 9.13 44.30
C VAL A 260 43.94 10.18 43.20
N ALA A 261 45.10 10.54 42.65
CA ALA A 261 45.19 11.39 41.47
C ALA A 261 46.37 11.00 40.57
N LYS A 262 46.21 11.17 39.26
CA LYS A 262 47.32 11.07 38.30
C LYS A 262 47.11 11.99 37.11
N GLY A 263 48.18 12.60 36.64
CA GLY A 263 48.12 13.56 35.54
C GLY A 263 49.39 13.55 34.69
N MET A 264 49.27 14.09 33.48
CA MET A 264 50.39 14.38 32.59
C MET A 264 50.46 15.88 32.29
N ASP A 265 51.67 16.37 32.01
CA ASP A 265 51.95 17.75 31.57
C ASP A 265 51.25 18.81 32.46
N HIS A 266 50.30 19.57 31.91
CA HIS A 266 49.59 20.63 32.63
C HIS A 266 48.83 20.13 33.88
N ILE A 267 48.28 18.91 33.84
CA ILE A 267 47.60 18.32 35.00
C ILE A 267 48.63 17.90 36.05
N ALA A 268 49.81 17.40 35.61
CA ALA A 268 50.88 17.07 36.53
C ALA A 268 51.41 18.31 37.27
N LEU A 269 51.54 19.45 36.55
CA LEU A 269 51.87 20.74 37.15
C LEU A 269 50.83 21.16 38.19
N ALA A 270 49.55 21.11 37.83
CA ALA A 270 48.45 21.48 38.74
C ALA A 270 48.38 20.58 39.99
N ILE A 271 48.61 19.26 39.85
CA ILE A 271 48.66 18.33 40.99
C ILE A 271 49.81 18.70 41.93
N ARG A 272 50.97 19.05 41.37
CA ARG A 272 52.16 19.41 42.14
C ARG A 272 51.98 20.73 42.89
N ASP A 273 51.41 21.72 42.24
CA ASP A 273 51.13 23.03 42.85
C ASP A 273 50.08 22.88 43.97
N LEU A 274 49.00 22.12 43.71
CA LEU A 274 47.97 21.88 44.72
C LEU A 274 48.47 21.06 45.91
N ALA A 275 49.30 20.05 45.68
CA ALA A 275 49.93 19.27 46.75
C ALA A 275 50.84 20.16 47.61
N ARG A 276 51.65 21.00 46.97
CA ARG A 276 52.53 21.96 47.65
C ARG A 276 51.75 22.94 48.52
N ASP A 277 50.65 23.48 48.00
CA ASP A 277 49.79 24.42 48.73
C ASP A 277 49.11 23.78 49.95
N ASN A 278 48.92 22.47 49.94
CA ASN A 278 48.30 21.71 51.04
C ASN A 278 49.31 20.94 51.92
N GLY A 279 50.62 21.10 51.67
CA GLY A 279 51.68 20.50 52.48
C GLY A 279 51.85 18.98 52.30
N VAL A 280 51.50 18.44 51.12
CA VAL A 280 51.68 17.03 50.71
C VAL A 280 52.93 16.86 49.84
#